data_AF-A0A816PN61-F1
#
_entry.id   AF-A0A816PN61-F1
#
_cell.length_a   1.000
_cell.length_b   1.000
_cell.length_c   1.000
_cell.angle_alpha   90.00
_cell.angle_beta   90.00
_cell.angle_gamma   90.00
#
_symmetry.space_group_name_H-M   'P 1'
#
loop_
_entity.id
_entity.type
_entity.pdbx_description
1 polymer ?
#
loop_
_entity_poly.entity_id
_entity_poly.type
_entity_poly.pdbx_seq_one_letter_code
_entity_poly.pdbx_strand_id
1 'polypeptide(L)' 'MNGGCAPNAGCSHDNTTNAAMCTCKTGYTNTGVAPNVVCT' A
#
# COMPACT_ATOMS: atom_id res chain seq x y z
N MET A 1 4.54 -3.31 11.91
CA MET A 1 3.88 -2.12 11.34
C MET A 1 4.10 -2.15 9.84
N ASN A 2 3.05 -2.13 9.01
CA ASN A 2 3.15 -2.23 7.53
C ASN A 2 3.60 -0.91 6.87
N GLY A 3 4.60 -0.21 7.43
CA GLY A 3 5.08 1.06 6.87
C GLY A 3 4.03 2.18 6.75
N GLY A 4 2.87 2.07 7.41
CA GLY A 4 1.73 2.99 7.25
C GLY A 4 0.62 2.50 6.30
N CYS A 5 0.80 1.34 5.67
CA CYS A 5 -0.18 0.74 4.76
C CYS A 5 -1.31 -0.01 5.48
N ALA A 6 -2.45 -0.17 4.81
CA ALA A 6 -3.59 -0.95 5.30
C ALA A 6 -3.22 -2.41 5.66
N PRO A 7 -4.03 -3.09 6.52
CA PRO A 7 -3.78 -4.48 6.92
C PRO A 7 -3.71 -5.47 5.75
N ASN A 8 -4.48 -5.20 4.69
CA ASN A 8 -4.54 -6.02 3.47
C ASN A 8 -3.64 -5.48 2.34
N ALA A 9 -2.79 -4.50 2.62
CA ALA A 9 -1.78 -4.02 1.69
C ALA A 9 -0.42 -4.67 1.97
N GLY A 10 0.34 -4.92 0.90
CA GLY A 10 1.77 -5.12 0.96
C GLY A 10 2.48 -3.76 0.95
N CYS A 11 3.52 -3.62 1.76
CA CYS A 11 4.41 -2.47 1.74
C CYS A 11 5.63 -2.84 0.88
N SER A 12 5.81 -2.14 -0.24
CA SER A 12 7.04 -2.16 -1.04
C SER A 12 7.66 -0.77 -1.04
N HIS A 13 8.91 -0.64 -1.48
CA HIS A 13 9.49 0.66 -1.78
C HIS A 13 9.82 0.71 -3.26
N ASP A 14 9.68 1.89 -3.85
CA ASP A 14 10.16 2.13 -5.20
C ASP A 14 11.69 2.03 -5.22
N ASN A 15 12.25 1.21 -6.10
CA ASN A 15 13.68 0.90 -6.12
C ASN A 15 14.56 2.06 -6.60
N THR A 16 13.97 3.16 -7.09
CA THR A 16 14.69 4.33 -7.61
C THR A 16 14.61 5.51 -6.64
N THR A 17 13.42 5.79 -6.13
CA THR A 17 13.13 6.93 -5.25
C THR A 17 13.12 6.56 -3.77
N ASN A 18 13.14 5.26 -3.44
CA ASN A 18 12.90 4.71 -2.10
C ASN A 18 11.56 5.17 -1.49
N ALA A 19 10.61 5.62 -2.31
CA ALA A 19 9.29 6.00 -1.85
C ALA A 19 8.52 4.78 -1.36
N ALA A 20 7.91 4.87 -0.17
CA ALA A 20 7.05 3.82 0.33
C ALA A 20 5.79 3.70 -0.55
N MET A 21 5.56 2.51 -1.09
CA MET A 21 4.39 2.17 -1.89
C MET A 21 3.56 1.10 -1.18
N CYS A 22 2.28 1.39 -1.00
CA CYS A 22 1.31 0.46 -0.47
C CYS A 22 0.51 -0.13 -1.63
N THR A 23 0.61 -1.43 -1.85
CA THR A 23 -0.11 -2.14 -2.91
C THR A 23 -1.08 -3.13 -2.31
N CYS A 24 -2.35 -3.11 -2.70
CA CYS A 24 -3.31 -4.08 -2.19
C CYS A 24 -2.95 -5.50 -2.62
N LYS A 25 -3.10 -6.46 -1.70
CA LYS A 25 -2.95 -7.88 -2.01
C LYS A 25 -3.93 -8.29 -3.10
N THR A 26 -3.58 -9.30 -3.89
CA THR A 26 -4.45 -9.87 -4.93
C THR A 26 -5.82 -10.22 -4.36
N GLY A 27 -6.88 -9.72 -5.00
CA GLY A 27 -8.27 -9.88 -4.56
C GLY A 27 -8.83 -8.71 -3.74
N TYR A 28 -8.01 -7.75 -3.32
CA TYR A 28 -8.45 -6.52 -2.67
C TYR A 28 -8.38 -5.33 -3.61
N THR A 29 -9.37 -4.45 -3.54
CA THR A 29 -9.42 -3.21 -4.32
C THR A 29 -8.93 -2.06 -3.47
N ASN A 30 -8.03 -1.23 -4.02
CA ASN A 30 -7.67 0.01 -3.37
C ASN A 30 -8.83 1.00 -3.49
N THR A 31 -9.57 1.20 -2.40
CA THR A 31 -10.64 2.20 -2.27
C THR A 31 -10.16 3.46 -1.54
N GLY A 32 -8.89 3.48 -1.13
CA GLY A 32 -8.26 4.62 -0.48
C GLY A 32 -7.70 5.65 -1.45
N VAL A 33 -7.38 6.83 -0.93
CA VAL A 33 -6.73 7.92 -1.66
C VAL A 33 -5.37 8.18 -1.03
N ALA A 34 -4.34 8.36 -1.87
CA ALA A 34 -2.98 8.60 -1.43
C ALA A 34 -2.90 9.74 -0.39
N PRO A 35 -2.18 9.55 0.75
CA PRO A 35 -1.31 8.41 1.08
C PRO A 35 -2.02 7.24 1.77
N ASN A 36 -3.31 7.35 2.09
CA ASN A 36 -4.09 6.32 2.78
C ASN A 36 -4.62 5.29 1.79
N VAL A 37 -3.83 4.25 1.53
CA VAL A 37 -4.28 3.08 0.78
C VAL A 37 -5.20 2.24 1.66
N VAL A 38 -6.43 2.02 1.21
CA VAL A 38 -7.45 1.20 1.89
C VAL A 38 -7.76 0.03 0.98
N CYS A 39 -7.47 -1.18 1.46
CA CYS A 39 -7.65 -2.41 0.69
C CYS A 39 -8.87 -3.18 1.21
N THR A 40 -9.95 -3.13 0.44
CA THR A 40 -11.26 -3.75 0.72
C THR A 40 -11.65 -4.75 -0.35
#